data_AF-A0A7S1HLS1-F1
#
_entry.id   AF-A0A7S1HLS1-F1
#
_cell.length_a   1.000
_cell.length_b   1.000
_cell.length_c   1.000
_cell.angle_alpha   90.00
_cell.angle_beta   90.00
_cell.angle_gamma   90.00
#
_symmetry.space_group_name_H-M   'P 1'
#
loop_
_entity.id
_entity.type
_entity.pdbx_description
1 polymer ?
#
loop_
_entity_poly.entity_id
_entity_poly.type
_entity_poly.pdbx_seq_one_letter_code
_entity_poly.pdbx_strand_id
1 'polypeptide(L)'
;VLALPLSELFSRDSQKMHIQGESEDCKGSFKFEEVDFSPKALSDASAKELWEKWGLDQNSYIKRLSFDEFFSEEQKDVFFKDLFSSEIARKALGISTGRNNSWTSVGPLTSYTATDLTATVTNLDFFSKINDLEDPAVVRDKGALVKCFDEFVDGVPLSDELRKMLVMEESEHFEEFSEEERREFIFHIFLRVCMGGGMCQYEDDIRPYLETVKVNYPPSHPKDHSPLSPSTTPARLGDAARFVFQGLYKDLVSVQKNPSTKALEVTSFVYQLEEAEGEFGSLFPDCASRQHSFCYLVVEPTKRHVTIWYLSHMTLF
;
A
#
# COMPACT_ATOMS: atom_id res chain seq x y z
N VAL A 1 -21.95 14.87 -1.49
CA VAL A 1 -22.34 13.44 -1.53
C VAL A 1 -21.21 12.72 -0.82
N LEU A 2 -21.51 11.93 0.20
CA LEU A 2 -20.48 11.33 1.06
C LEU A 2 -20.00 10.06 0.36
N ALA A 3 -18.80 10.08 -0.23
CA ALA A 3 -18.11 8.86 -0.64
C ALA A 3 -17.95 7.96 0.61
N LEU A 4 -18.25 6.67 0.50
CA LEU A 4 -18.09 5.76 1.64
C LEU A 4 -16.59 5.60 1.96
N PRO A 5 -16.23 5.34 3.24
CA PRO A 5 -14.88 4.97 3.59
C PRO A 5 -14.37 3.82 2.71
N LEU A 6 -13.12 3.85 2.22
CA LEU A 6 -12.52 2.69 1.52
C LEU A 6 -12.57 1.42 2.38
N SER A 7 -12.55 1.56 3.70
CA SER A 7 -12.82 0.45 4.61
C SER A 7 -14.18 -0.17 4.30
N GLU A 8 -15.26 0.61 4.27
CA GLU A 8 -16.62 0.14 3.94
C GLU A 8 -16.76 -0.40 2.50
N LEU A 9 -15.96 0.09 1.55
CA LEU A 9 -15.87 -0.46 0.20
C LEU A 9 -15.37 -1.91 0.13
N PHE A 10 -14.62 -2.35 1.14
CA PHE A 10 -14.04 -3.70 1.21
C PHE A 10 -14.53 -4.53 2.41
N SER A 11 -15.32 -3.95 3.33
CA SER A 11 -15.55 -4.44 4.69
C SER A 11 -16.92 -5.10 4.92
N ARG A 12 -17.38 -5.98 4.03
CA ARG A 12 -18.58 -6.78 4.36
C ARG A 12 -18.35 -7.84 5.45
N ASP A 13 -17.09 -8.16 5.80
CA ASP A 13 -16.75 -9.25 6.73
C ASP A 13 -15.95 -8.84 7.99
N SER A 14 -15.66 -7.56 8.21
CA SER A 14 -14.77 -7.13 9.30
C SER A 14 -15.50 -7.03 10.65
N GLN A 15 -15.06 -7.80 11.64
CA GLN A 15 -15.62 -7.82 12.99
C GLN A 15 -14.72 -7.04 13.97
N LYS A 16 -15.33 -6.22 14.83
CA LYS A 16 -14.61 -5.51 15.91
C LYS A 16 -14.22 -6.49 17.02
N MET A 17 -12.93 -6.62 17.26
CA MET A 17 -12.35 -7.51 18.26
C MET A 17 -11.95 -6.73 19.50
N HIS A 18 -12.30 -7.25 20.68
CA HIS A 18 -11.88 -6.70 21.97
C HIS A 18 -10.70 -7.51 22.52
N ILE A 19 -9.65 -6.83 22.96
CA ILE A 19 -8.41 -7.46 23.44
C ILE A 19 -8.55 -7.90 24.91
N GLN A 20 -9.50 -7.32 25.66
CA GLN A 20 -9.78 -7.67 27.06
C GLN A 20 -10.75 -8.84 27.21
N GLY A 21 -10.21 -9.98 27.66
CA GLY A 21 -10.94 -11.19 28.04
C GLY A 21 -9.96 -12.31 28.38
N GLU A 22 -9.93 -12.75 29.64
CA GLU A 22 -9.29 -14.01 30.04
C GLU A 22 -10.16 -15.16 29.51
N SER A 23 -9.90 -15.60 28.27
CA SER A 23 -10.20 -16.98 27.90
C SER A 23 -9.06 -17.85 28.43
N GLU A 24 -9.35 -18.77 29.34
CA GLU A 24 -8.38 -19.67 29.99
C GLU A 24 -7.55 -20.52 28.99
N ASP A 25 -7.90 -20.53 27.70
CA ASP A 25 -7.23 -21.29 26.64
C ASP A 25 -6.19 -20.50 25.81
N CYS A 26 -5.98 -19.21 26.05
CA CYS A 26 -5.02 -18.41 25.28
C CYS A 26 -3.87 -17.87 26.14
N LYS A 27 -2.97 -18.77 26.58
CA LYS A 27 -1.63 -18.36 26.99
C LYS A 27 -0.88 -17.89 25.75
N GLY A 28 -0.47 -16.61 25.72
CA GLY A 28 0.22 -15.98 24.59
C GLY A 28 1.36 -16.84 24.04
N SER A 29 1.38 -16.99 22.72
CA SER A 29 2.24 -17.91 21.98
C SER A 29 3.35 -17.16 21.28
N PHE A 30 3.06 -16.03 20.64
CA PHE A 30 4.00 -15.34 19.76
C PHE A 30 4.82 -14.28 20.50
N LYS A 31 6.13 -14.31 20.30
CA LYS A 31 7.06 -13.24 20.68
C LYS A 31 7.63 -12.59 19.43
N PHE A 32 7.94 -11.31 19.54
CA PHE A 32 8.35 -10.50 18.40
C PHE A 32 9.71 -9.84 18.64
N GLU A 33 10.51 -9.75 17.58
CA GLU A 33 11.78 -9.04 17.60
C GLU A 33 11.87 -8.08 16.39
N GLU A 34 12.61 -6.98 16.55
CA GLU A 34 12.85 -6.05 15.45
C GLU A 34 13.77 -6.67 14.40
N VAL A 35 13.43 -6.47 13.13
CA VAL A 35 14.26 -6.90 12.00
C VAL A 35 14.71 -5.66 11.26
N ASP A 36 16.02 -5.54 11.03
CA ASP A 36 16.54 -4.53 10.12
C ASP A 36 16.02 -4.84 8.70
N PHE A 37 15.13 -3.98 8.23
CA PHE A 37 14.45 -4.14 6.97
C PHE A 37 14.32 -2.80 6.28
N SER A 38 14.79 -2.77 5.03
CA SER A 38 14.56 -1.69 4.09
C SER A 38 14.03 -2.30 2.79
N PRO A 39 12.88 -1.84 2.26
CA PRO A 39 12.39 -2.30 0.97
C PRO A 39 13.44 -2.08 -0.12
N LYS A 40 13.74 -3.11 -0.91
CA LYS A 40 14.64 -3.00 -2.06
C LYS A 40 14.06 -2.06 -3.11
N ALA A 41 12.73 -2.00 -3.22
CA ALA A 41 11.99 -1.03 -4.01
C ALA A 41 12.44 0.41 -3.74
N LEU A 42 12.78 0.72 -2.49
CA LEU A 42 13.19 2.04 -2.03
C LEU A 42 14.71 2.15 -1.83
N SER A 43 15.50 1.24 -2.41
CA SER A 43 16.97 1.31 -2.35
C SER A 43 17.56 2.16 -3.47
N ASP A 44 16.85 2.28 -4.59
CA ASP A 44 17.23 3.11 -5.74
C ASP A 44 16.91 4.60 -5.50
N ALA A 45 17.79 5.48 -5.98
CA ALA A 45 17.66 6.93 -5.74
C ALA A 45 16.45 7.53 -6.46
N SER A 46 16.15 7.09 -7.68
CA SER A 46 15.00 7.60 -8.43
C SER A 46 13.69 7.02 -7.89
N ALA A 47 13.70 5.78 -7.39
CA ALA A 47 12.57 5.22 -6.66
C ALA A 47 12.26 5.99 -5.37
N LYS A 48 13.30 6.41 -4.62
CA LYS A 48 13.14 7.29 -3.45
C LYS A 48 12.59 8.67 -3.84
N GLU A 49 13.10 9.27 -4.91
CA GLU A 49 12.60 10.55 -5.41
C GLU A 49 11.10 10.48 -5.75
N LEU A 50 10.65 9.39 -6.39
CA LEU A 50 9.23 9.15 -6.65
C LEU A 50 8.43 8.93 -5.35
N TRP A 51 8.98 8.17 -4.41
CA TRP A 51 8.35 7.93 -3.11
C TRP A 51 8.14 9.24 -2.33
N GLU A 52 9.12 10.13 -2.34
CA GLU A 52 9.06 11.48 -1.77
C GLU A 52 8.09 12.39 -2.55
N LYS A 53 8.15 12.35 -3.89
CA LYS A 53 7.24 13.09 -4.77
C LYS A 53 5.77 12.73 -4.53
N TRP A 54 5.47 11.44 -4.35
CA TRP A 54 4.13 10.95 -4.04
C TRP A 54 3.76 11.16 -2.56
N GLY A 55 4.67 11.70 -1.73
CA GLY A 55 4.43 12.00 -0.32
C GLY A 55 4.24 10.76 0.55
N LEU A 56 4.70 9.59 0.09
CA LEU A 56 4.56 8.31 0.78
C LEU A 56 5.65 8.09 1.86
N ASP A 57 6.64 8.98 1.93
CA ASP A 57 7.66 9.07 2.98
C ASP A 57 7.17 9.81 4.22
N GLN A 58 6.14 10.63 4.08
CA GLN A 58 5.61 11.47 5.16
C GLN A 58 4.52 10.75 5.92
N ASN A 59 4.58 10.82 7.26
CA ASN A 59 3.60 10.17 8.15
C ASN A 59 3.41 8.68 7.85
N SER A 60 4.45 8.03 7.36
CA SER A 60 4.42 6.66 6.85
C SER A 60 5.69 5.90 7.23
N TYR A 61 5.60 4.57 7.32
CA TYR A 61 6.75 3.69 7.43
C TYR A 61 6.43 2.30 6.90
N ILE A 62 7.50 1.58 6.56
CA ILE A 62 7.47 0.14 6.34
C ILE A 62 8.47 -0.49 7.32
N LYS A 63 7.97 -1.27 8.27
CA LYS A 63 8.78 -1.95 9.30
C LYS A 63 8.54 -3.45 9.26
N ARG A 64 9.51 -4.22 9.75
CA ARG A 64 9.40 -5.68 9.83
C ARG A 64 9.77 -6.17 11.21
N LEU A 65 8.97 -7.11 11.70
CA LEU A 65 9.24 -7.85 12.92
C LEU A 65 9.34 -9.33 12.56
N SER A 66 10.18 -10.07 13.29
CA SER A 66 10.16 -11.54 13.28
C SER A 66 9.24 -12.05 14.37
N PHE A 67 8.83 -13.31 14.26
CA PHE A 67 8.13 -14.04 15.31
C PHE A 67 8.63 -15.47 15.47
N ASP A 68 8.46 -16.06 16.65
CA ASP A 68 9.08 -17.33 17.04
C ASP A 68 8.21 -18.58 16.82
N GLU A 69 6.90 -18.42 16.70
CA GLU A 69 5.96 -19.54 16.54
C GLU A 69 5.48 -19.74 15.10
N PHE A 70 4.86 -20.90 14.84
CA PHE A 70 4.20 -21.16 13.55
C PHE A 70 2.91 -20.36 13.44
N PHE A 71 2.68 -19.77 12.27
CA PHE A 71 1.45 -19.04 11.95
C PHE A 71 0.61 -19.79 10.91
N SER A 72 -0.69 -19.83 11.16
CA SER A 72 -1.75 -20.23 10.24
C SER A 72 -2.91 -19.25 10.37
N GLU A 73 -3.80 -19.22 9.38
CA GLU A 73 -4.93 -18.30 9.34
C GLU A 73 -5.84 -18.43 10.57
N GLU A 74 -6.00 -19.65 11.09
CA GLU A 74 -6.78 -19.94 12.30
C GLU A 74 -6.20 -19.31 13.56
N GLN A 75 -4.92 -18.92 13.54
CA GLN A 75 -4.23 -18.27 14.66
C GLN A 75 -4.26 -16.73 14.56
N LYS A 76 -4.90 -16.15 13.54
CA LYS A 76 -4.98 -14.70 13.30
C LYS A 76 -5.30 -13.90 14.57
N ASP A 77 -6.37 -14.26 15.27
CA ASP A 77 -6.82 -13.49 16.44
C ASP A 77 -5.82 -13.53 17.60
N VAL A 78 -5.22 -14.71 17.85
CA VAL A 78 -4.18 -14.90 18.88
C VAL A 78 -2.92 -14.14 18.48
N PHE A 79 -2.51 -14.22 17.21
CA PHE A 79 -1.35 -13.50 16.69
C PHE A 79 -1.51 -11.99 16.85
N PHE A 80 -2.68 -11.44 16.53
CA PHE A 80 -2.96 -10.00 16.63
C PHE A 80 -2.99 -9.57 18.10
N LYS A 81 -3.62 -10.36 18.98
CA LYS A 81 -3.61 -10.12 20.43
C LYS A 81 -2.18 -10.05 20.98
N ASP A 82 -1.32 -11.02 20.61
CA ASP A 82 0.06 -11.08 21.06
C ASP A 82 0.90 -9.94 20.45
N LEU A 83 0.73 -9.66 19.16
CA LEU A 83 1.39 -8.55 18.45
C LEU A 83 1.07 -7.22 19.13
N PHE A 84 -0.20 -6.94 19.40
CA PHE A 84 -0.61 -5.67 19.97
C PHE A 84 -0.34 -5.54 21.47
N SER A 85 -0.11 -6.65 22.17
CA SER A 85 0.34 -6.65 23.57
C SER A 85 1.86 -6.47 23.70
N SER A 86 2.62 -6.86 22.68
CA SER A 86 4.08 -6.77 22.65
C SER A 86 4.56 -5.31 22.69
N GLU A 87 5.46 -4.99 23.62
CA GLU A 87 6.09 -3.66 23.70
C GLU A 87 6.91 -3.34 22.45
N ILE A 88 7.61 -4.34 21.90
CA ILE A 88 8.42 -4.19 20.68
C ILE A 88 7.53 -3.83 19.50
N ALA A 89 6.44 -4.58 19.33
CA ALA A 89 5.50 -4.32 18.24
C ALA A 89 4.76 -2.99 18.40
N ARG A 90 4.36 -2.61 19.62
CA ARG A 90 3.75 -1.28 19.88
C ARG A 90 4.69 -0.11 19.60
N LYS A 91 6.00 -0.29 19.80
CA LYS A 91 7.02 0.70 19.40
C LYS A 91 7.20 0.73 17.88
N ALA A 92 7.08 -0.42 17.22
CA ALA A 92 7.11 -0.49 15.76
C ALA A 92 5.86 0.20 15.15
N LEU A 93 4.68 -0.03 15.74
CA LEU A 93 3.38 0.58 15.44
C LEU A 93 3.27 2.04 15.92
N GLY A 94 4.26 2.85 15.56
CA GLY A 94 4.18 4.29 15.78
C GLY A 94 3.00 4.87 15.02
N ILE A 95 2.30 5.84 15.60
CA ILE A 95 1.25 6.60 14.92
C ILE A 95 1.71 8.03 14.71
N SER A 96 1.42 8.58 13.54
CA SER A 96 1.70 9.98 13.27
C SER A 96 0.66 10.85 13.99
N THR A 97 1.14 11.89 14.67
CA THR A 97 0.28 12.91 15.29
C THR A 97 -0.03 14.08 14.34
N GLY A 98 0.42 14.01 13.09
CA GLY A 98 0.18 15.02 12.05
C GLY A 98 0.89 16.35 12.24
N ARG A 99 1.50 16.61 13.41
CA ARG A 99 2.21 17.85 13.73
C ARG A 99 3.72 17.64 13.64
N ASN A 100 4.42 18.42 12.82
CA ASN A 100 5.89 18.48 12.77
C ASN A 100 6.60 17.11 12.69
N ASN A 101 6.02 16.14 11.98
CA ASN A 101 6.54 14.76 11.90
C ASN A 101 6.71 14.11 13.29
N SER A 102 5.83 14.43 14.24
CA SER A 102 5.83 13.87 15.59
C SER A 102 5.09 12.55 15.62
N TRP A 103 5.71 11.55 16.25
CA TRP A 103 5.22 10.19 16.37
C TRP A 103 4.90 9.86 17.82
N THR A 104 3.84 9.10 18.05
CA THR A 104 3.49 8.54 19.35
C THR A 104 3.13 7.05 19.20
N SER A 105 2.60 6.43 20.24
CA SER A 105 2.06 5.07 20.22
C SER A 105 0.58 5.12 20.60
N VAL A 106 -0.22 4.18 20.07
CA VAL A 106 -1.59 3.90 20.56
C VAL A 106 -1.59 3.36 22.00
N GLY A 107 -0.44 2.93 22.53
CA GLY A 107 -0.36 2.24 23.81
C GLY A 107 -0.82 0.79 23.69
N PRO A 108 -1.05 0.07 24.83
CA PRO A 108 -1.75 -1.21 24.79
C PRO A 108 -3.08 -1.05 24.05
N LEU A 109 -3.31 -1.88 23.02
CA LEU A 109 -4.57 -1.85 22.31
C LEU A 109 -5.67 -2.51 23.15
N THR A 110 -6.85 -1.92 23.09
CA THR A 110 -8.08 -2.35 23.76
C THR A 110 -9.04 -3.01 22.78
N SER A 111 -9.07 -2.53 21.54
CA SER A 111 -9.85 -3.11 20.45
C SER A 111 -9.21 -2.82 19.09
N TYR A 112 -9.56 -3.64 18.10
CA TYR A 112 -9.21 -3.39 16.71
C TYR A 112 -10.25 -3.98 15.76
N THR A 113 -10.27 -3.48 14.54
CA THR A 113 -11.03 -4.05 13.41
C THR A 113 -10.04 -4.28 12.27
N ALA A 114 -10.05 -5.48 11.69
CA ALA A 114 -9.17 -5.85 10.61
C ALA A 114 -9.93 -6.56 9.48
N THR A 115 -9.62 -6.19 8.24
CA THR A 115 -10.18 -6.78 7.02
C THR A 115 -9.17 -7.72 6.37
N ASP A 116 -9.64 -8.88 5.90
CA ASP A 116 -8.80 -9.87 5.22
C ASP A 116 -8.72 -9.56 3.73
N LEU A 117 -7.51 -9.28 3.27
CA LEU A 117 -7.24 -9.02 1.86
C LEU A 117 -6.79 -10.28 1.17
N THR A 118 -7.26 -10.45 -0.06
CA THR A 118 -6.79 -11.53 -0.92
C THR A 118 -5.41 -11.15 -1.45
N ALA A 119 -4.48 -12.10 -1.51
CA ALA A 119 -3.21 -11.88 -2.17
C ALA A 119 -2.91 -13.11 -3.03
N THR A 120 -3.37 -13.11 -4.27
CA THR A 120 -3.16 -14.24 -5.20
C THR A 120 -2.52 -13.82 -6.52
N VAL A 121 -2.64 -12.54 -6.89
CA VAL A 121 -2.14 -12.02 -8.16
C VAL A 121 -0.61 -11.97 -8.17
N THR A 122 0.01 -12.58 -9.17
CA THR A 122 1.49 -12.69 -9.26
C THR A 122 2.12 -11.80 -10.33
N ASN A 123 1.32 -11.09 -11.12
CA ASN A 123 1.79 -10.25 -12.22
C ASN A 123 0.98 -8.94 -12.33
N LEU A 124 1.51 -7.97 -13.08
CA LEU A 124 0.89 -6.66 -13.27
C LEU A 124 -0.17 -6.64 -14.38
N ASP A 125 -0.33 -7.74 -15.14
CA ASP A 125 -1.34 -7.82 -16.21
C ASP A 125 -2.77 -7.69 -15.65
N PHE A 126 -2.93 -7.85 -14.34
CA PHE A 126 -4.12 -7.48 -13.58
C PHE A 126 -4.64 -6.06 -13.88
N PHE A 127 -3.76 -5.10 -14.16
CA PHE A 127 -4.14 -3.72 -14.50
C PHE A 127 -4.21 -3.45 -16.01
N SER A 128 -4.01 -4.47 -16.86
CA SER A 128 -3.99 -4.29 -18.33
C SER A 128 -5.29 -3.67 -18.85
N LYS A 129 -6.44 -4.08 -18.29
CA LYS A 129 -7.77 -3.60 -18.63
C LYS A 129 -7.95 -2.09 -18.55
N ILE A 130 -7.17 -1.38 -17.74
CA ILE A 130 -7.23 0.09 -17.66
C ILE A 130 -6.92 0.73 -19.03
N ASN A 131 -6.05 0.11 -19.83
CA ASN A 131 -5.68 0.62 -21.15
C ASN A 131 -6.74 0.35 -22.23
N ASP A 132 -7.68 -0.56 -21.96
CA ASP A 132 -8.69 -1.01 -22.93
C ASP A 132 -10.05 -0.28 -22.75
N LEU A 133 -10.13 0.66 -21.79
CA LEU A 133 -11.33 1.46 -21.54
C LEU A 133 -11.42 2.63 -22.54
N GLU A 134 -12.48 2.66 -23.37
CA GLU A 134 -12.60 3.61 -24.50
C GLU A 134 -13.84 4.54 -24.46
N ASP A 135 -14.84 4.31 -23.59
CA ASP A 135 -16.06 5.14 -23.51
C ASP A 135 -16.69 5.20 -22.09
N PRO A 136 -16.35 6.22 -21.27
CA PRO A 136 -15.22 7.12 -21.47
C PRO A 136 -13.88 6.38 -21.31
N ALA A 137 -12.80 7.02 -21.73
CA ALA A 137 -11.46 6.48 -21.53
C ALA A 137 -10.89 6.94 -20.18
N VAL A 138 -10.13 6.07 -19.53
CA VAL A 138 -9.29 6.43 -18.37
C VAL A 138 -7.89 6.88 -18.81
N VAL A 139 -7.37 6.25 -19.86
CA VAL A 139 -6.04 6.47 -20.43
C VAL A 139 -6.17 6.77 -21.91
N ARG A 140 -5.50 7.81 -22.38
CA ARG A 140 -5.42 8.16 -23.82
C ARG A 140 -4.29 7.40 -24.50
N ASP A 141 -4.28 7.46 -25.83
CA ASP A 141 -3.16 7.00 -26.65
C ASP A 141 -1.81 7.47 -26.06
N LYS A 142 -0.91 6.50 -25.81
CA LYS A 142 0.44 6.68 -25.25
C LYS A 142 0.53 6.92 -23.74
N GLY A 143 -0.53 6.63 -22.98
CA GLY A 143 -0.46 6.53 -21.52
C GLY A 143 -0.90 7.78 -20.75
N ALA A 144 -1.28 8.87 -21.43
CA ALA A 144 -1.72 10.08 -20.74
C ALA A 144 -3.06 9.86 -20.03
N LEU A 145 -3.15 10.23 -18.75
CA LEU A 145 -4.37 10.09 -17.97
C LEU A 145 -5.43 11.09 -18.44
N VAL A 146 -6.68 10.63 -18.52
CA VAL A 146 -7.81 11.50 -18.85
C VAL A 146 -8.10 12.40 -17.65
N LYS A 147 -7.87 13.70 -17.80
CA LYS A 147 -8.17 14.72 -16.78
C LYS A 147 -9.67 14.96 -16.67
N CYS A 148 -10.13 15.25 -15.47
CA CYS A 148 -11.52 15.59 -15.16
C CYS A 148 -11.60 16.91 -14.38
N PHE A 149 -12.82 17.37 -14.08
CA PHE A 149 -13.00 18.43 -13.09
C PHE A 149 -12.63 17.91 -11.70
N ASP A 150 -12.14 18.80 -10.85
CA ASP A 150 -11.78 18.43 -9.48
C ASP A 150 -13.02 17.97 -8.71
N GLU A 151 -13.00 16.70 -8.34
CA GLU A 151 -13.93 16.10 -7.39
C GLU A 151 -13.20 15.79 -6.09
N PHE A 152 -13.89 15.82 -4.96
CA PHE A 152 -13.24 15.71 -3.65
C PHE A 152 -13.72 14.49 -2.88
N VAL A 153 -12.77 13.68 -2.46
CA VAL A 153 -13.01 12.51 -1.59
C VAL A 153 -12.17 12.68 -0.33
N ASP A 154 -12.83 12.87 0.81
CA ASP A 154 -12.20 13.21 2.10
C ASP A 154 -11.22 14.39 2.00
N GLY A 155 -11.57 15.43 1.24
CA GLY A 155 -10.73 16.63 1.06
C GLY A 155 -9.56 16.45 0.07
N VAL A 156 -9.38 15.26 -0.50
CA VAL A 156 -8.37 15.03 -1.55
C VAL A 156 -8.97 15.32 -2.93
N PRO A 157 -8.36 16.23 -3.73
CA PRO A 157 -8.82 16.52 -5.08
C PRO A 157 -8.43 15.39 -6.06
N LEU A 158 -9.43 14.87 -6.75
CA LEU A 158 -9.32 13.91 -7.84
C LEU A 158 -9.51 14.67 -9.16
N SER A 159 -8.44 14.79 -9.93
CA SER A 159 -8.36 15.61 -11.15
C SER A 159 -8.15 14.77 -12.42
N ASP A 160 -8.29 13.45 -12.31
CA ASP A 160 -8.21 12.50 -13.42
C ASP A 160 -9.09 11.27 -13.16
N GLU A 161 -9.48 10.61 -14.24
CA GLU A 161 -10.40 9.48 -14.23
C GLU A 161 -9.77 8.21 -13.61
N LEU A 162 -8.44 8.07 -13.60
CA LEU A 162 -7.77 6.93 -12.95
C LEU A 162 -7.99 6.97 -11.44
N ARG A 163 -7.70 8.11 -10.80
CA ARG A 163 -7.91 8.23 -9.36
C ARG A 163 -9.39 8.17 -8.98
N LYS A 164 -10.30 8.72 -9.80
CA LYS A 164 -11.75 8.55 -9.61
C LYS A 164 -12.16 7.07 -9.65
N MET A 165 -11.77 6.34 -10.70
CA MET A 165 -12.04 4.91 -10.85
C MET A 165 -11.62 4.09 -9.62
N LEU A 166 -10.52 4.48 -8.97
CA LEU A 166 -9.94 3.73 -7.85
C LEU A 166 -10.65 3.95 -6.50
N VAL A 167 -11.29 5.11 -6.26
CA VAL A 167 -11.86 5.46 -4.93
C VAL A 167 -13.29 5.97 -4.93
N MET A 168 -13.84 6.37 -6.08
CA MET A 168 -15.15 7.03 -6.15
C MET A 168 -16.19 6.08 -6.73
N GLU A 169 -17.13 5.64 -5.89
CA GLU A 169 -18.22 4.72 -6.29
C GLU A 169 -19.07 5.25 -7.43
N GLU A 170 -19.24 6.57 -7.48
CA GLU A 170 -20.03 7.24 -8.51
C GLU A 170 -19.26 7.43 -9.82
N SER A 171 -17.98 7.03 -9.89
CA SER A 171 -17.21 7.03 -11.13
C SER A 171 -17.79 6.02 -12.12
N GLU A 172 -17.88 6.40 -13.38
CA GLU A 172 -18.35 5.53 -14.47
C GLU A 172 -17.53 4.24 -14.60
N HIS A 173 -16.27 4.24 -14.12
CA HIS A 173 -15.37 3.09 -14.21
C HIS A 173 -15.18 2.34 -12.88
N PHE A 174 -15.87 2.72 -11.80
CA PHE A 174 -15.64 2.12 -10.49
C PHE A 174 -15.80 0.58 -10.50
N GLU A 175 -16.76 0.08 -11.27
CA GLU A 175 -17.09 -1.35 -11.39
C GLU A 175 -16.19 -2.13 -12.38
N GLU A 176 -15.23 -1.48 -13.05
CA GLU A 176 -14.28 -2.15 -13.96
C GLU A 176 -13.36 -3.14 -13.21
N PHE A 177 -13.12 -2.89 -11.93
CA PHE A 177 -12.58 -3.88 -10.99
C PHE A 177 -13.71 -4.42 -10.13
N SER A 178 -13.95 -5.72 -10.18
CA SER A 178 -14.95 -6.38 -9.33
C SER A 178 -14.63 -6.23 -7.84
N GLU A 179 -15.62 -6.48 -6.96
CA GLU A 179 -15.40 -6.48 -5.50
C GLU A 179 -14.25 -7.42 -5.08
N GLU A 180 -14.13 -8.59 -5.72
CA GLU A 180 -13.06 -9.56 -5.47
C GLU A 180 -11.69 -9.03 -5.91
N GLU A 181 -11.62 -8.39 -7.08
CA GLU A 181 -10.38 -7.79 -7.58
C GLU A 181 -9.95 -6.60 -6.74
N ARG A 182 -10.88 -5.75 -6.28
CA ARG A 182 -10.51 -4.62 -5.43
C ARG A 182 -10.00 -5.06 -4.05
N ARG A 183 -10.37 -6.27 -3.59
CA ARG A 183 -9.82 -6.91 -2.38
C ARG A 183 -8.41 -7.49 -2.56
N GLU A 184 -7.89 -7.58 -3.79
CA GLU A 184 -6.52 -8.05 -4.01
C GLU A 184 -5.52 -7.03 -3.48
N PHE A 185 -4.54 -7.49 -2.70
CA PHE A 185 -3.54 -6.62 -2.10
C PHE A 185 -2.77 -5.82 -3.16
N ILE A 186 -2.56 -6.40 -4.34
CA ILE A 186 -1.91 -5.68 -5.44
C ILE A 186 -2.71 -4.43 -5.88
N PHE A 187 -4.05 -4.51 -5.88
CA PHE A 187 -4.94 -3.38 -6.14
C PHE A 187 -4.76 -2.31 -5.07
N HIS A 188 -4.72 -2.72 -3.80
CA HIS A 188 -4.46 -1.79 -2.69
C HIS A 188 -3.11 -1.08 -2.82
N ILE A 189 -2.02 -1.79 -3.14
CA ILE A 189 -0.71 -1.14 -3.35
C ILE A 189 -0.80 -0.12 -4.50
N PHE A 190 -1.41 -0.50 -5.63
CA PHE A 190 -1.56 0.40 -6.78
C PHE A 190 -2.36 1.65 -6.40
N LEU A 191 -3.49 1.46 -5.75
CA LEU A 191 -4.32 2.51 -5.18
C LEU A 191 -3.52 3.44 -4.26
N ARG A 192 -2.75 2.91 -3.31
CA ARG A 192 -1.94 3.74 -2.38
C ARG A 192 -0.86 4.52 -3.10
N VAL A 193 -0.27 3.95 -4.14
CA VAL A 193 0.74 4.62 -4.95
C VAL A 193 0.13 5.74 -5.82
N CYS A 194 -1.03 5.51 -6.43
CA CYS A 194 -1.72 6.52 -7.23
C CYS A 194 -2.29 7.66 -6.38
N MET A 195 -2.81 7.37 -5.18
CA MET A 195 -3.32 8.39 -4.27
C MET A 195 -2.20 9.15 -3.56
N GLY A 196 -1.13 8.47 -3.17
CA GLY A 196 -0.02 9.05 -2.44
C GLY A 196 -0.38 9.46 -1.00
N GLY A 197 0.48 10.29 -0.40
CA GLY A 197 0.25 10.94 0.89
C GLY A 197 -0.29 12.36 0.77
N GLY A 198 -0.40 13.08 1.90
CA GLY A 198 -1.02 14.41 1.95
C GLY A 198 -0.36 15.51 1.11
N MET A 199 0.87 15.28 0.64
CA MET A 199 1.64 16.18 -0.24
C MET A 199 1.86 15.59 -1.63
N CYS A 200 1.06 14.61 -2.03
CA CYS A 200 1.22 13.87 -3.27
C CYS A 200 1.26 14.78 -4.51
N GLN A 201 2.32 14.64 -5.29
CA GLN A 201 2.39 15.12 -6.67
C GLN A 201 2.18 13.93 -7.60
N TYR A 202 0.90 13.65 -7.91
CA TYR A 202 0.49 12.54 -8.77
C TYR A 202 0.99 12.71 -10.22
N GLU A 203 0.98 11.62 -10.98
CA GLU A 203 1.40 11.63 -12.39
C GLU A 203 0.24 12.00 -13.32
N ASP A 204 0.56 12.61 -14.46
CA ASP A 204 -0.39 12.82 -15.57
C ASP A 204 -0.34 11.69 -16.62
N ASP A 205 0.45 10.65 -16.35
CA ASP A 205 0.71 9.53 -17.24
C ASP A 205 0.69 8.23 -16.42
N ILE A 206 0.10 7.15 -16.95
CA ILE A 206 -0.03 5.87 -16.25
C ILE A 206 1.26 5.06 -16.21
N ARG A 207 2.17 5.34 -17.15
CA ARG A 207 3.38 4.53 -17.39
C ARG A 207 4.34 4.49 -16.22
N PRO A 208 4.56 5.58 -15.45
CA PRO A 208 5.30 5.49 -14.19
C PRO A 208 4.70 4.43 -13.25
N TYR A 209 3.38 4.24 -13.22
CA TYR A 209 2.80 3.24 -12.33
C TYR A 209 2.91 1.81 -12.89
N LEU A 210 2.71 1.61 -14.20
CA LEU A 210 2.49 0.27 -14.77
C LEU A 210 3.49 -0.20 -15.84
N GLU A 211 4.14 0.70 -16.59
CA GLU A 211 4.94 0.28 -17.74
C GLU A 211 6.37 -0.16 -17.38
N THR A 212 6.89 -1.03 -18.23
CA THR A 212 8.31 -1.37 -18.27
C THR A 212 8.98 -0.64 -19.42
N VAL A 213 9.69 0.45 -19.15
CA VAL A 213 10.54 1.05 -20.17
C VAL A 213 11.79 0.19 -20.32
N LYS A 214 11.78 -0.85 -21.18
CA LYS A 214 13.03 -1.49 -21.60
C LYS A 214 13.85 -0.46 -22.38
N VAL A 215 14.76 0.24 -21.73
CA VAL A 215 15.74 1.07 -22.44
C VAL A 215 16.75 0.16 -23.14
N ASN A 216 16.45 -0.23 -24.38
CA ASN A 216 17.46 -0.74 -25.29
C ASN A 216 18.35 0.44 -25.71
N TYR A 217 19.43 0.70 -24.98
CA TYR A 217 20.49 1.54 -25.52
C TYR A 217 21.10 0.84 -26.74
N PRO A 218 21.11 1.45 -27.95
CA PRO A 218 22.12 1.06 -28.91
C PRO A 218 23.50 1.37 -28.30
N PRO A 219 24.51 0.49 -28.44
CA PRO A 219 25.82 0.71 -27.84
C PRO A 219 26.38 2.05 -28.33
N SER A 220 26.68 2.94 -27.38
CA SER A 220 27.25 4.25 -27.65
C SER A 220 28.67 4.09 -28.18
N HIS A 221 28.84 4.24 -29.50
CA HIS A 221 30.13 4.60 -30.07
C HIS A 221 30.36 6.11 -29.90
N PRO A 222 31.58 6.56 -29.54
CA PRO A 222 31.88 7.98 -29.40
C PRO A 222 32.25 8.61 -30.74
N LYS A 223 31.73 9.84 -30.97
CA LYS A 223 32.18 10.99 -31.81
C LYS A 223 30.90 11.74 -32.21
N ASP A 224 30.71 13.05 -32.04
CA ASP A 224 31.62 14.17 -32.24
C ASP A 224 31.09 15.42 -31.49
N HIS A 225 31.92 16.45 -31.34
CA HIS A 225 31.67 17.66 -30.54
C HIS A 225 30.64 18.63 -31.15
N SER A 226 29.58 18.97 -30.39
CA SER A 226 28.85 20.26 -30.46
C SER A 226 28.03 20.47 -29.18
N PRO A 227 28.00 21.69 -28.58
CA PRO A 227 27.23 21.93 -27.36
C PRO A 227 25.76 22.21 -27.71
N LEU A 228 24.92 21.18 -27.64
CA LEU A 228 23.49 21.34 -27.48
C LEU A 228 23.16 21.24 -25.99
N SER A 229 22.40 22.21 -25.51
CA SER A 229 21.90 22.33 -24.14
C SER A 229 21.25 21.02 -23.66
N PRO A 230 21.63 20.45 -22.51
CA PRO A 230 21.03 19.20 -22.06
C PRO A 230 19.75 19.49 -21.27
N SER A 231 18.60 19.53 -21.96
CA SER A 231 17.33 19.14 -21.36
C SER A 231 17.26 17.60 -21.39
N THR A 232 17.98 16.95 -20.49
CA THR A 232 17.94 15.49 -20.32
C THR A 232 17.30 15.21 -18.97
N THR A 233 16.09 14.65 -18.95
CA THR A 233 15.72 13.43 -18.19
C THR A 233 14.27 13.03 -18.47
N PRO A 234 14.01 12.19 -19.49
CA PRO A 234 12.78 11.36 -19.49
C PRO A 234 13.08 9.87 -19.30
N ALA A 235 14.28 9.41 -19.67
CA ALA A 235 14.59 7.96 -19.73
C ALA A 235 14.91 7.31 -18.37
N ARG A 236 15.33 8.08 -17.35
CA ARG A 236 15.64 7.53 -16.01
C ARG A 236 14.39 7.34 -15.14
N LEU A 237 13.34 8.12 -15.37
CA LEU A 237 12.14 8.13 -14.54
C LEU A 237 11.25 6.90 -14.81
N GLY A 238 11.19 6.43 -16.07
CA GLY A 238 10.41 5.26 -16.46
C GLY A 238 10.93 3.92 -15.90
N ASP A 239 12.25 3.76 -15.75
CA ASP A 239 12.83 2.57 -15.10
C ASP A 239 12.65 2.58 -13.58
N ALA A 240 12.72 3.77 -12.96
CA ALA A 240 12.60 3.95 -11.52
C ALA A 240 11.22 3.57 -10.97
N ALA A 241 10.17 3.84 -11.75
CA ALA A 241 8.82 3.70 -11.30
C ALA A 241 8.35 2.22 -11.23
N ARG A 242 8.88 1.35 -12.11
CA ARG A 242 8.83 -0.12 -11.96
C ARG A 242 9.38 -0.57 -10.60
N PHE A 243 10.52 -0.01 -10.17
CA PHE A 243 11.14 -0.41 -8.91
C PHE A 243 10.23 -0.10 -7.73
N VAL A 244 9.45 0.98 -7.78
CA VAL A 244 8.57 1.32 -6.67
C VAL A 244 7.40 0.34 -6.59
N PHE A 245 6.50 0.29 -7.58
CA PHE A 245 5.28 -0.53 -7.45
C PHE A 245 5.58 -2.05 -7.47
N GLN A 246 6.26 -2.52 -8.52
CA GLN A 246 6.57 -3.94 -8.66
C GLN A 246 7.56 -4.42 -7.58
N GLY A 247 8.54 -3.58 -7.24
CA GLY A 247 9.49 -3.89 -6.19
C GLY A 247 8.79 -3.96 -4.83
N LEU A 248 7.89 -3.01 -4.54
CA LEU A 248 7.18 -2.97 -3.27
C LEU A 248 6.30 -4.20 -3.09
N TYR A 249 5.53 -4.60 -4.12
CA TYR A 249 4.77 -5.85 -4.07
C TYR A 249 5.69 -7.05 -3.76
N LYS A 250 6.84 -7.16 -4.44
CA LYS A 250 7.82 -8.24 -4.20
C LYS A 250 8.53 -8.19 -2.85
N ASP A 251 8.66 -7.01 -2.26
CA ASP A 251 9.26 -6.84 -0.94
C ASP A 251 8.28 -7.18 0.18
N LEU A 252 6.98 -6.99 -0.06
CA LEU A 252 5.91 -7.22 0.90
C LEU A 252 5.40 -8.66 0.86
N VAL A 253 5.09 -9.21 -0.32
CA VAL A 253 4.57 -10.58 -0.46
C VAL A 253 5.65 -11.58 -0.86
N SER A 254 5.46 -12.84 -0.46
CA SER A 254 6.28 -13.96 -0.94
C SER A 254 5.48 -14.87 -1.84
N VAL A 255 6.15 -15.44 -2.84
CA VAL A 255 5.60 -16.48 -3.70
C VAL A 255 6.42 -17.75 -3.56
N GLN A 256 5.75 -18.89 -3.64
CA GLN A 256 6.38 -20.20 -3.71
C GLN A 256 5.82 -21.00 -4.87
N LYS A 257 6.61 -21.93 -5.38
CA LYS A 257 6.14 -22.86 -6.40
C LYS A 257 5.44 -24.02 -5.71
N ASN A 258 4.15 -24.19 -5.96
CA ASN A 258 3.40 -25.30 -5.42
C ASN A 258 4.02 -26.64 -5.89
N PRO A 259 4.39 -27.55 -4.98
CA PRO A 259 5.06 -28.79 -5.33
C PRO A 259 4.24 -29.69 -6.27
N SER A 260 2.92 -29.65 -6.15
CA SER A 260 1.96 -30.48 -6.88
C SER A 260 1.57 -29.85 -8.23
N THR A 261 1.08 -28.61 -8.22
CA THR A 261 0.54 -27.94 -9.43
C THR A 261 1.64 -27.32 -10.28
N LYS A 262 2.84 -27.08 -9.71
CA LYS A 262 3.93 -26.30 -10.31
C LYS A 262 3.59 -24.83 -10.59
N ALA A 263 2.40 -24.35 -10.21
CA ALA A 263 2.04 -22.95 -10.27
C ALA A 263 2.79 -22.14 -9.20
N LEU A 264 2.97 -20.85 -9.44
CA LEU A 264 3.41 -19.92 -8.40
C LEU A 264 2.19 -19.49 -7.59
N GLU A 265 2.30 -19.57 -6.28
CA GLU A 265 1.24 -19.21 -5.33
C GLU A 265 1.84 -18.25 -4.30
N VAL A 266 1.09 -17.22 -3.94
CA VAL A 266 1.46 -16.31 -2.85
C VAL A 266 1.27 -17.03 -1.52
N THR A 267 2.22 -16.87 -0.60
CA THR A 267 2.21 -17.53 0.72
C THR A 267 1.97 -16.57 1.89
N SER A 268 1.90 -15.28 1.60
CA SER A 268 1.72 -14.25 2.62
C SER A 268 0.24 -13.98 2.87
N PHE A 269 -0.13 -13.85 4.14
CA PHE A 269 -1.46 -13.42 4.57
C PHE A 269 -1.45 -11.90 4.75
N VAL A 270 -2.48 -11.22 4.25
CA VAL A 270 -2.55 -9.76 4.27
C VAL A 270 -3.80 -9.28 4.97
N TYR A 271 -3.61 -8.35 5.90
CA TYR A 271 -4.68 -7.77 6.69
C TYR A 271 -4.59 -6.25 6.64
N GLN A 272 -5.73 -5.57 6.46
CA GLN A 272 -5.83 -4.12 6.63
C GLN A 272 -6.40 -3.83 8.03
N LEU A 273 -5.67 -3.09 8.86
CA LEU A 273 -6.23 -2.56 10.11
C LEU A 273 -7.02 -1.29 9.78
N GLU A 274 -8.34 -1.38 9.97
CA GLU A 274 -9.27 -0.25 9.73
C GLU A 274 -9.35 0.65 10.94
N GLU A 275 -9.42 0.05 12.12
CA GLU A 275 -9.49 0.73 13.41
C GLU A 275 -8.60 0.00 14.41
N ALA A 276 -7.89 0.74 15.25
CA ALA A 276 -7.30 0.19 16.46
C ALA A 276 -7.32 1.27 17.54
N GLU A 277 -7.90 0.95 18.69
CA GLU A 277 -8.04 1.86 19.82
C GLU A 277 -7.18 1.35 20.97
N GLY A 278 -6.28 2.19 21.46
CA GLY A 278 -5.45 1.89 22.62
C GLY A 278 -5.57 2.94 23.70
N GLU A 279 -4.91 2.69 24.83
CA GLU A 279 -4.98 3.56 26.00
C GLU A 279 -4.55 5.01 25.74
N PHE A 280 -3.72 5.25 24.72
CA PHE A 280 -3.17 6.57 24.41
C PHE A 280 -3.78 7.21 23.15
N GLY A 281 -4.68 6.50 22.45
CA GLY A 281 -5.37 7.01 21.26
C GLY A 281 -5.64 5.94 20.20
N SER A 282 -6.07 6.42 19.03
CA SER A 282 -6.45 5.62 17.87
C SER A 282 -5.31 5.47 16.86
N LEU A 283 -5.40 4.44 16.00
CA LEU A 283 -4.44 4.14 14.93
C LEU A 283 -4.22 5.32 13.96
N PHE A 284 -5.30 6.02 13.64
CA PHE A 284 -5.31 7.22 12.82
C PHE A 284 -5.89 8.38 13.65
N PRO A 285 -5.24 9.56 13.69
CA PRO A 285 -5.78 10.71 14.39
C PRO A 285 -7.03 11.24 13.68
N ASP A 286 -7.89 11.95 14.40
CA ASP A 286 -9.17 12.49 13.88
C ASP A 286 -9.01 13.42 12.67
N CYS A 287 -7.84 14.05 12.51
CA CYS A 287 -7.54 14.92 11.37
C CYS A 287 -7.00 14.18 10.14
N ALA A 288 -6.81 12.86 10.22
CA ALA A 288 -6.42 12.07 9.07
C ALA A 288 -7.66 11.74 8.22
N SER A 289 -7.49 11.75 6.90
CA SER A 289 -8.49 11.17 6.00
C SER A 289 -8.56 9.67 6.27
N ARG A 290 -9.74 9.19 6.66
CA ARG A 290 -9.97 7.76 6.89
C ARG A 290 -9.86 6.97 5.60
N GLN A 291 -10.30 7.54 4.49
CA GLN A 291 -10.21 6.88 3.18
C GLN A 291 -8.78 6.71 2.70
N HIS A 292 -7.93 7.71 2.89
CA HIS A 292 -6.57 7.69 2.32
C HIS A 292 -5.50 7.22 3.30
N SER A 293 -5.84 7.03 4.58
CA SER A 293 -4.98 6.41 5.58
C SER A 293 -5.09 4.89 5.52
N PHE A 294 -4.01 4.19 5.86
CA PHE A 294 -4.01 2.73 5.89
C PHE A 294 -2.94 2.16 6.81
N CYS A 295 -3.15 0.91 7.22
CA CYS A 295 -2.16 0.10 7.92
C CYS A 295 -2.29 -1.35 7.49
N TYR A 296 -1.31 -1.86 6.74
CA TYR A 296 -1.27 -3.25 6.30
C TYR A 296 -0.36 -4.07 7.20
N LEU A 297 -0.85 -5.23 7.62
CA LEU A 297 -0.07 -6.30 8.24
C LEU A 297 0.09 -7.42 7.22
N VAL A 298 1.31 -7.65 6.75
CA VAL A 298 1.66 -8.72 5.82
C VAL A 298 2.44 -9.79 6.58
N VAL A 299 1.77 -10.89 6.90
CA VAL A 299 2.34 -12.03 7.63
C VAL A 299 2.88 -13.04 6.64
N GLU A 300 4.18 -13.30 6.69
CA GLU A 300 4.84 -14.36 5.92
C GLU A 300 5.25 -15.52 6.85
N PRO A 301 4.48 -16.61 6.88
CA PRO A 301 4.68 -17.71 7.83
C PRO A 301 6.01 -18.43 7.65
N THR A 302 6.46 -18.62 6.41
CA THR A 302 7.68 -19.40 6.13
C THR A 302 8.92 -18.66 6.59
N LYS A 303 8.95 -17.34 6.37
CA LYS A 303 10.04 -16.48 6.83
C LYS A 303 9.87 -16.04 8.29
N ARG A 304 8.71 -16.32 8.88
CA ARG A 304 8.29 -15.87 10.21
C ARG A 304 8.45 -14.37 10.41
N HIS A 305 7.97 -13.60 9.44
CA HIS A 305 8.01 -12.16 9.48
C HIS A 305 6.61 -11.59 9.39
N VAL A 306 6.34 -10.50 10.13
CA VAL A 306 5.23 -9.60 9.85
C VAL A 306 5.79 -8.27 9.39
N THR A 307 5.35 -7.81 8.22
CA THR A 307 5.68 -6.49 7.70
C THR A 307 4.50 -5.56 7.93
N ILE A 308 4.77 -4.40 8.52
CA ILE A 308 3.79 -3.36 8.79
C ILE A 308 4.04 -2.24 7.78
N TRP A 309 3.05 -1.90 6.97
CA TRP A 309 3.07 -0.69 6.14
C TRP A 309 1.96 0.25 6.59
N TYR A 310 2.36 1.34 7.24
CA TYR A 310 1.46 2.35 7.78
C TYR A 310 1.61 3.65 7.03
N LEU A 311 0.50 4.34 6.77
CA LEU A 311 0.46 5.73 6.35
C LEU A 311 -0.77 6.41 6.96
N SER A 312 -0.55 7.60 7.52
CA SER A 312 -1.63 8.47 7.98
C SER A 312 -1.74 9.69 7.08
N HIS A 313 -2.82 9.73 6.29
CA HIS A 313 -3.01 10.75 5.28
C HIS A 313 -3.58 12.02 5.93
N MET A 314 -2.69 12.97 6.23
CA MET A 314 -3.06 14.29 6.73
C MET A 314 -3.46 15.17 5.55
N THR A 315 -4.73 15.56 5.48
CA THR A 315 -5.10 16.66 4.59
C THR A 315 -4.57 17.96 5.21
N LEU A 316 -3.80 18.71 4.42
CA LEU A 316 -3.62 20.12 4.74
C LEU A 316 -4.98 20.78 4.48
N PHE A 317 -5.46 21.54 5.46
CA PHE A 317 -6.72 22.31 5.49
C PHE A 317 -7.94 21.60 6.10
#